data_AF-A0A410PXD1-F1
#
_entry.id   AF-A0A410PXD1-F1
#
_cell.length_a   1.000
_cell.length_b   1.000
_cell.length_c   1.000
_cell.angle_alpha   90.00
_cell.angle_beta   90.00
_cell.angle_gamma   90.00
#
_symmetry.space_group_name_H-M   'P 1'
#
loop_
_entity.id
_entity.type
_entity.pdbx_description
1 polymer ?
#
loop_
_entity_poly.entity_id
_entity_poly.type
_entity_poly.pdbx_seq_one_letter_code
_entity_poly.pdbx_strand_id
1 'polypeptide(L)'
;MKKQCKGFIMGFILACLLVIPTTALADNIQAQFNAANITVNGKDAVKLGENYQLSDGSIVPFSINYKGTTYIPIRKVSELLGIGIDYDNTTKTVQITTSSKGETGTQPAESENTSTSSAVTYTTSYCVFNECDKDANVNGDKMAHVIGYKDGKTMNILIDYSYYNAISAKIESPQLWQAKVDQQGNMTKVNAVSASKSGKVESSDSRSSVTLSSGKYDLEKTVVMYQWTEDKAYRVYSGNLKQDDYVNLYDTDGDKAYDIVLLNRDGKTIPAGDSTTSDTSSNTGNNQSGSSKTDTKTASTGYSVLNECWKSSNDDGNTVQKIVGFIDGKKMDTLTNDKSTVQDWSAPKLSSNGFSNTAVYKISLNSQYTALSADKIKADVQQGVTESANARSSVVIGGKTYQISSNAVMYKVTSDEEYKVFTGNLKQGDIVELYETDSSKDGYDIVILSRE
;
A
#
# COMPACT_ATOMS: atom_id res chain seq x y z
N MET A 1 64.49 52.62 -23.20
CA MET A 1 63.70 52.19 -22.02
C MET A 1 62.43 53.01 -21.74
N LYS A 2 62.34 54.31 -22.08
CA LYS A 2 61.18 55.17 -21.71
C LYS A 2 59.83 54.90 -22.41
N LYS A 3 59.78 54.09 -23.49
CA LYS A 3 58.52 53.80 -24.22
C LYS A 3 57.86 52.47 -23.84
N GLN A 4 58.59 51.52 -23.25
CA GLN A 4 58.05 50.20 -22.89
C GLN A 4 57.43 50.17 -21.47
N CYS A 5 57.85 51.06 -20.55
CA CYS A 5 57.22 51.16 -19.23
C CYS A 5 55.81 51.76 -19.27
N LYS A 6 55.46 52.55 -20.30
CA LYS A 6 54.14 53.20 -20.39
C LYS A 6 53.00 52.19 -20.62
N GLY A 7 53.25 51.13 -21.39
CA GLY A 7 52.27 50.07 -21.61
C GLY A 7 52.03 49.21 -20.37
N PHE A 8 53.09 48.93 -19.60
CA PHE A 8 53.00 48.16 -18.36
C PHE A 8 52.22 48.92 -17.27
N ILE A 9 52.47 50.22 -17.11
CA ILE A 9 51.79 51.04 -16.11
C ILE A 9 50.30 51.20 -16.46
N MET A 10 49.95 51.36 -17.74
CA MET A 10 48.53 51.44 -18.14
C MET A 10 47.79 50.12 -17.95
N GLY A 11 48.43 48.99 -18.24
CA GLY A 11 47.86 47.66 -17.98
C GLY A 11 47.63 47.39 -16.49
N PHE A 12 48.55 47.82 -15.64
CA PHE A 12 48.41 47.69 -14.18
C PHE A 12 47.27 48.55 -13.63
N ILE A 13 47.10 49.79 -14.11
CA ILE A 13 46.01 50.66 -13.71
C ILE A 13 44.64 50.11 -14.17
N LEU A 14 44.57 49.55 -15.38
CA LEU A 14 43.34 48.92 -15.89
C LEU A 14 42.99 47.63 -15.13
N ALA A 15 44.00 46.86 -14.71
CA ALA A 15 43.81 45.68 -13.86
C ALA A 15 43.33 46.05 -12.44
N CYS A 16 43.84 47.15 -11.87
CA CYS A 16 43.38 47.64 -10.57
C CYS A 16 41.94 48.21 -10.61
N LEU A 17 41.50 48.79 -11.73
CA LEU A 17 40.12 49.29 -11.87
C LEU A 17 39.06 48.18 -12.00
N LEU A 18 39.46 46.97 -12.41
CA LEU A 18 38.57 45.82 -12.55
C LEU A 18 38.36 45.03 -11.24
N VAL A 19 39.12 45.35 -10.18
CA VAL A 19 38.94 44.79 -8.84
C VAL A 19 38.08 45.76 -8.03
N ILE A 20 36.77 45.76 -8.28
CA ILE A 20 35.82 46.38 -7.35
C ILE A 20 35.53 45.33 -6.27
N PRO A 21 36.01 45.49 -5.02
CA PRO A 21 35.55 44.64 -3.94
C PRO A 21 34.07 44.96 -3.72
N THR A 22 33.18 44.04 -4.11
CA THR A 22 31.77 44.13 -3.75
C THR A 22 31.69 44.10 -2.23
N THR A 23 31.42 45.24 -1.60
CA THR A 23 31.09 45.29 -0.19
C THR A 23 29.74 44.60 -0.01
N ALA A 24 29.77 43.40 0.55
CA ALA A 24 28.56 42.72 0.96
C ALA A 24 27.92 43.57 2.07
N LEU A 25 26.74 44.10 1.81
CA LEU A 25 25.89 44.69 2.85
C LEU A 25 25.44 43.54 3.75
N ALA A 26 26.03 43.43 4.94
CA ALA A 26 25.55 42.51 5.96
C ALA A 26 24.24 43.06 6.53
N ASP A 27 23.15 42.34 6.33
CA ASP A 27 21.85 42.67 6.88
C ASP A 27 21.90 42.43 8.41
N ASN A 28 21.85 43.49 9.21
CA ASN A 28 21.91 43.36 10.67
C ASN A 28 20.51 42.99 11.20
N ILE A 29 20.40 41.79 11.76
CA ILE A 29 19.16 41.30 12.38
C ILE A 29 18.98 41.99 13.75
N GLN A 30 17.95 42.84 13.88
CA GLN A 30 17.49 43.33 15.18
C GLN A 30 16.42 42.39 15.75
N ALA A 31 16.71 41.73 16.86
CA ALA A 31 15.80 40.83 17.54
C ALA A 31 15.70 41.18 19.04
N GLN A 32 14.52 41.00 19.63
CA GLN A 32 14.27 41.18 21.06
C GLN A 32 14.20 39.82 21.73
N PHE A 33 14.96 39.62 22.80
CA PHE A 33 15.00 38.35 23.52
C PHE A 33 14.10 38.32 24.75
N ASN A 34 13.56 37.14 25.05
CA ASN A 34 12.75 36.78 26.22
C ASN A 34 11.48 37.62 26.41
N ALA A 35 10.82 37.99 25.31
CA ALA A 35 9.64 38.85 25.30
C ALA A 35 8.30 38.10 25.44
N ALA A 36 8.28 36.81 25.78
CA ALA A 36 7.05 36.00 25.91
C ALA A 36 7.04 35.08 27.14
N ASN A 37 5.87 34.93 27.76
CA ASN A 37 5.58 33.87 28.74
C ASN A 37 5.14 32.59 28.03
N ILE A 38 5.45 31.42 28.58
CA ILE A 38 5.04 30.12 28.04
C ILE A 38 4.28 29.35 29.11
N THR A 39 3.09 28.85 28.77
CA THR A 39 2.30 27.94 29.61
C THR A 39 2.07 26.63 28.88
N VAL A 40 2.14 25.51 29.59
CA VAL A 40 1.88 24.17 29.04
C VAL A 40 0.84 23.51 29.94
N ASN A 41 -0.25 23.01 29.34
CA ASN A 41 -1.39 22.44 30.06
C ASN A 41 -1.96 23.36 31.16
N GLY A 42 -1.97 24.68 30.91
CA GLY A 42 -2.49 25.69 31.84
C GLY A 42 -1.57 26.04 33.01
N LYS A 43 -0.33 25.51 33.04
CA LYS A 43 0.68 25.80 34.06
C LYS A 43 1.81 26.66 33.49
N ASP A 44 2.23 27.70 34.22
CA ASP A 44 3.38 28.53 33.86
C ASP A 44 4.65 27.67 33.75
N ALA A 45 5.22 27.62 32.55
CA ALA A 45 6.40 26.84 32.22
C ALA A 45 7.66 27.72 32.08
N VAL A 46 7.53 28.95 31.57
CA VAL A 46 8.61 29.95 31.46
C VAL A 46 8.05 31.36 31.61
N LYS A 47 8.74 32.24 32.34
CA LYS A 47 8.37 33.66 32.51
C LYS A 47 9.19 34.60 31.62
N LEU A 48 8.61 35.76 31.32
CA LEU A 48 9.23 36.86 30.60
C LEU A 48 10.59 37.22 31.24
N GLY A 49 11.63 37.34 30.42
CA GLY A 49 12.99 37.64 30.86
C GLY A 49 13.85 36.41 31.19
N GLU A 50 13.30 35.20 31.28
CA GLU A 50 14.07 34.00 31.64
C GLU A 50 14.89 33.45 30.46
N ASN A 51 16.11 32.97 30.75
CA ASN A 51 16.98 32.27 29.81
C ASN A 51 17.03 30.76 30.12
N TYR A 52 17.50 29.98 29.16
CA TYR A 52 17.75 28.55 29.31
C TYR A 52 19.22 28.20 29.16
N GLN A 53 19.71 27.29 30.00
CA GLN A 53 21.03 26.73 29.87
C GLN A 53 20.96 25.40 29.10
N LEU A 54 21.74 25.30 28.02
CA LEU A 54 21.89 24.08 27.24
C LEU A 54 22.78 23.07 27.98
N SER A 55 22.75 21.81 27.52
CA SER A 55 23.54 20.70 28.08
C SER A 55 25.05 20.95 28.07
N ASP A 56 25.52 21.85 27.20
CA ASP A 56 26.92 22.26 27.08
C ASP A 56 27.28 23.47 27.97
N GLY A 57 26.34 23.98 28.76
CA GLY A 57 26.51 25.11 29.66
C GLY A 57 26.19 26.48 29.05
N SER A 58 25.92 26.57 27.74
CA SER A 58 25.62 27.81 27.04
C SER A 58 24.24 28.37 27.43
N ILE A 59 24.16 29.69 27.62
CA ILE A 59 22.89 30.37 27.96
C ILE A 59 22.27 30.95 26.68
N VAL A 60 21.03 30.55 26.41
CA VAL A 60 20.26 30.98 25.25
C VAL A 60 18.89 31.56 25.66
N PRO A 61 18.34 32.52 24.90
CA PRO A 61 17.04 33.08 25.21
C PRO A 61 15.91 32.07 24.95
N PHE A 62 14.88 32.11 25.80
CA PHE A 62 13.70 31.26 25.65
C PHE A 62 12.75 31.71 24.57
N SER A 63 12.78 32.99 24.22
CA SER A 63 12.03 33.49 23.07
C SER A 63 12.85 34.55 22.33
N ILE A 64 12.71 34.53 21.01
CA ILE A 64 13.30 35.53 20.13
C ILE A 64 12.15 36.15 19.35
N ASN A 65 11.85 37.41 19.62
CA ASN A 65 10.95 38.18 18.76
C ASN A 65 11.77 38.82 17.64
N TYR A 66 11.47 38.42 16.41
CA TYR A 66 12.07 38.97 15.20
C TYR A 66 10.97 39.39 14.24
N LYS A 67 10.97 40.68 13.88
CA LYS A 67 9.95 41.31 13.01
C LYS A 67 8.50 41.06 13.49
N GLY A 68 8.28 41.06 14.80
CA GLY A 68 6.95 40.81 15.40
C GLY A 68 6.58 39.34 15.54
N THR A 69 7.40 38.42 15.02
CA THR A 69 7.19 36.97 15.14
C THR A 69 8.03 36.42 16.29
N THR A 70 7.40 35.68 17.20
CA THR A 70 8.08 35.05 18.33
C THR A 70 8.48 33.62 18.00
N TYR A 71 9.79 33.35 18.05
CA TYR A 71 10.39 32.02 17.88
C TYR A 71 10.76 31.44 19.24
N ILE A 72 10.49 30.15 19.43
CA ILE A 72 10.73 29.41 20.68
C ILE A 72 11.62 28.19 20.38
N PRO A 73 12.63 27.88 21.23
CA PRO A 73 13.44 26.68 21.07
C PRO A 73 12.60 25.40 21.14
N ILE A 74 12.46 24.73 19.99
CA ILE A 74 11.65 23.52 19.84
C ILE A 74 12.11 22.38 20.75
N ARG A 75 13.40 22.33 21.10
CA ARG A 75 13.95 21.36 22.05
C ARG A 75 13.33 21.50 23.44
N LYS A 76 13.23 22.73 23.96
CA LYS A 76 12.59 22.94 25.26
C LYS A 76 11.10 22.61 25.22
N VAL A 77 10.42 23.02 24.16
CA VAL A 77 8.99 22.70 23.99
C VAL A 77 8.79 21.18 24.02
N SER A 78 9.67 20.42 23.37
CA SER A 78 9.61 18.95 23.38
C SER A 78 9.89 18.35 24.75
N GLU A 79 10.90 18.85 25.48
CA GLU A 79 11.17 18.45 26.88
C GLU A 79 9.97 18.71 27.79
N LEU A 80 9.34 19.89 27.70
CA LEU A 80 8.17 20.26 28.49
C LEU A 80 6.95 19.37 28.17
N LEU A 81 6.88 18.83 26.95
CA LEU A 81 5.82 17.94 26.49
C LEU A 81 6.15 16.45 26.64
N GLY A 82 7.37 16.10 27.08
CA GLY A 82 7.82 14.71 27.18
C GLY A 82 7.97 14.01 25.82
N ILE A 83 8.22 14.78 24.76
CA ILE A 83 8.36 14.33 23.37
C ILE A 83 9.86 14.27 23.04
N GLY A 84 10.31 13.19 22.41
CA GLY A 84 11.70 13.03 22.01
C GLY A 84 12.04 13.96 20.84
N ILE A 85 13.21 14.60 20.89
CA ILE A 85 13.66 15.46 19.80
C ILE A 85 15.15 15.26 19.54
N ASP A 86 15.49 15.12 18.26
CA ASP A 86 16.87 14.97 17.80
C ASP A 86 17.15 15.88 16.60
N TYR A 87 18.42 16.12 16.32
CA TYR A 87 18.86 16.86 15.13
C TYR A 87 19.86 16.02 14.35
N ASP A 88 19.42 15.52 13.20
CA ASP A 88 20.33 14.90 12.24
C ASP A 88 21.10 16.00 11.50
N ASN A 89 22.35 16.20 11.91
CA ASN A 89 23.24 17.19 11.30
C ASN A 89 23.65 16.84 9.86
N THR A 90 23.44 15.60 9.39
CA THR A 90 23.73 15.18 8.01
C THR A 90 22.64 15.68 7.07
N THR A 91 21.38 15.41 7.42
CA THR A 91 20.22 15.85 6.62
C THR A 91 19.74 17.25 7.00
N LYS A 92 20.32 17.85 8.04
CA LYS A 92 19.89 19.11 8.66
C LYS A 92 18.44 19.04 9.15
N THR A 93 18.00 17.87 9.61
CA THR A 93 16.61 17.61 9.99
C THR A 93 16.43 17.60 11.50
N VAL A 94 15.48 18.39 12.00
CA VAL A 94 14.98 18.26 13.38
C VAL A 94 13.91 17.16 13.39
N GLN A 95 14.16 16.08 14.11
CA GLN A 95 13.26 14.93 14.25
C GLN A 95 12.51 15.03 15.58
N ILE A 96 11.18 15.02 15.54
CA ILE A 96 10.32 15.09 16.74
C ILE A 96 9.54 13.77 16.82
N THR A 97 9.64 13.06 17.94
CA THR A 97 9.13 11.69 18.14
C THR A 97 8.22 11.62 19.38
N THR A 98 7.03 11.02 19.25
CA THR A 98 5.97 11.05 20.28
C THR A 98 6.17 10.09 21.45
N SER A 99 7.42 9.73 21.78
CA SER A 99 7.72 8.72 22.81
C SER A 99 8.51 9.33 23.97
N SER A 100 7.91 9.34 25.17
CA SER A 100 8.54 9.78 26.41
C SER A 100 9.54 8.74 26.92
N LYS A 101 10.83 9.10 26.97
CA LYS A 101 11.88 8.29 27.60
C LYS A 101 11.84 8.51 29.12
N GLY A 102 11.52 7.47 29.89
CA GLY A 102 11.68 7.44 31.34
C GLY A 102 13.03 6.83 31.74
N GLU A 103 13.82 7.54 32.53
CA GLU A 103 15.09 7.11 33.14
C GLU A 103 14.90 6.65 34.60
N THR A 104 15.55 5.55 35.01
CA THR A 104 16.27 5.28 36.30
C THR A 104 16.53 3.76 36.40
N GLY A 105 17.66 3.18 36.85
CA GLY A 105 18.97 3.62 37.31
C GLY A 105 19.83 2.40 37.76
N THR A 106 21.15 2.45 37.46
CA THR A 106 22.32 1.89 38.19
C THR A 106 22.70 0.37 38.18
N GLN A 107 23.69 0.06 37.31
CA GLN A 107 24.91 -0.83 37.32
C GLN A 107 25.33 -1.56 38.65
N PRO A 108 26.00 -2.77 38.67
CA PRO A 108 27.22 -3.09 37.91
C PRO A 108 27.56 -4.47 37.31
N ALA A 109 28.16 -4.38 36.12
CA ALA A 109 29.30 -5.09 35.49
C ALA A 109 29.39 -6.63 35.50
N GLU A 110 29.41 -7.25 34.31
CA GLU A 110 30.58 -7.98 33.76
C GLU A 110 30.39 -8.24 32.25
N SER A 111 31.48 -8.16 31.50
CA SER A 111 31.54 -8.19 30.03
C SER A 111 31.18 -9.55 29.44
N GLU A 112 30.31 -9.59 28.43
CA GLU A 112 30.42 -10.56 27.34
C GLU A 112 29.70 -10.09 26.07
N ASN A 113 30.32 -10.44 24.95
CA ASN A 113 30.03 -10.01 23.58
C ASN A 113 28.55 -10.24 23.20
N THR A 114 27.79 -9.20 22.87
CA THR A 114 26.49 -9.39 22.19
C THR A 114 26.24 -8.28 21.20
N SER A 115 26.19 -8.66 19.92
CA SER A 115 25.75 -7.82 18.81
C SER A 115 24.45 -7.10 19.17
N THR A 116 24.51 -5.79 19.38
CA THR A 116 23.34 -4.96 19.63
C THR A 116 22.52 -4.84 18.35
N SER A 117 21.52 -5.70 18.24
CA SER A 117 20.42 -5.59 17.28
C SER A 117 19.64 -4.33 17.60
N SER A 118 19.66 -3.33 16.71
CA SER A 118 18.75 -2.20 16.74
C SER A 118 17.32 -2.75 16.78
N ALA A 119 16.54 -2.41 17.82
CA ALA A 119 15.20 -2.93 17.99
C ALA A 119 14.33 -2.51 16.79
N VAL A 120 13.93 -3.49 15.97
CA VAL A 120 12.98 -3.29 14.87
C VAL A 120 11.63 -2.93 15.50
N THR A 121 11.17 -1.69 15.28
CA THR A 121 9.81 -1.28 15.68
C THR A 121 8.81 -1.83 14.67
N TYR A 122 7.71 -2.37 15.17
CA TYR A 122 6.63 -2.91 14.36
C TYR A 122 5.31 -2.21 14.70
N THR A 123 4.41 -2.12 13.73
CA THR A 123 3.00 -1.75 13.92
C THR A 123 2.13 -3.00 13.83
N THR A 124 0.91 -2.90 14.38
CA THR A 124 -0.12 -3.92 14.22
C THR A 124 -1.11 -3.44 13.18
N SER A 125 -1.41 -4.30 12.21
CA SER A 125 -2.47 -4.08 11.22
C SER A 125 -3.43 -5.26 11.24
N TYR A 126 -4.62 -5.05 10.67
CA TYR A 126 -5.62 -6.10 10.52
C TYR A 126 -6.03 -6.26 9.06
N CYS A 127 -6.19 -7.50 8.63
CA CYS A 127 -6.41 -7.83 7.23
C CYS A 127 -7.39 -8.98 7.03
N VAL A 128 -7.96 -9.00 5.83
CA VAL A 128 -8.74 -10.10 5.27
C VAL A 128 -8.15 -10.47 3.93
N PHE A 129 -8.12 -11.77 3.62
CA PHE A 129 -7.55 -12.28 2.37
C PHE A 129 -8.66 -12.79 1.47
N ASN A 130 -8.59 -12.41 0.20
CA ASN A 130 -9.44 -12.89 -0.89
C ASN A 130 -8.74 -13.96 -1.72
N GLU A 131 -7.42 -13.83 -1.91
CA GLU A 131 -6.58 -14.80 -2.61
C GLU A 131 -5.27 -15.03 -1.85
N CYS A 132 -4.75 -16.26 -1.97
CA CYS A 132 -3.45 -16.65 -1.47
C CYS A 132 -2.85 -17.72 -2.38
N ASP A 133 -1.86 -17.32 -3.18
CA ASP A 133 -1.25 -18.16 -4.20
C ASP A 133 0.23 -18.42 -3.90
N LYS A 134 0.75 -19.50 -4.49
CA LYS A 134 2.19 -19.76 -4.53
C LYS A 134 2.82 -18.85 -5.59
N ASP A 135 3.87 -18.14 -5.22
CA ASP A 135 4.59 -17.23 -6.11
C ASP A 135 6.10 -17.19 -5.77
N ALA A 136 6.86 -16.31 -6.43
CA ALA A 136 8.26 -16.06 -6.13
C ALA A 136 8.62 -14.57 -6.17
N ASN A 137 9.60 -14.16 -5.37
CA ASN A 137 10.15 -12.80 -5.42
C ASN A 137 11.14 -12.63 -6.58
N VAL A 138 11.70 -11.42 -6.73
CA VAL A 138 12.72 -11.08 -7.74
C VAL A 138 14.00 -11.92 -7.68
N ASN A 139 14.26 -12.57 -6.55
CA ASN A 139 15.41 -13.44 -6.34
C ASN A 139 15.07 -14.91 -6.64
N GLY A 140 13.82 -15.23 -6.97
CA GLY A 140 13.33 -16.59 -7.19
C GLY A 140 12.99 -17.35 -5.91
N ASP A 141 12.98 -16.69 -4.74
CA ASP A 141 12.58 -17.33 -3.49
C ASP A 141 11.07 -17.56 -3.50
N LYS A 142 10.62 -18.70 -2.95
CA LYS A 142 9.19 -19.01 -2.81
C LYS A 142 8.52 -18.01 -1.86
N MET A 143 7.39 -17.47 -2.28
CA MET A 143 6.59 -16.50 -1.52
C MET A 143 5.10 -16.84 -1.60
N ALA A 144 4.34 -16.45 -0.58
CA ALA A 144 2.88 -16.45 -0.66
C ALA A 144 2.43 -15.10 -1.22
N HIS A 145 1.76 -15.09 -2.35
CA HIS A 145 1.14 -13.90 -2.91
C HIS A 145 -0.26 -13.76 -2.35
N VAL A 146 -0.54 -12.65 -1.67
CA VAL A 146 -1.84 -12.43 -1.02
C VAL A 146 -2.51 -11.18 -1.56
N ILE A 147 -3.81 -11.30 -1.83
CA ILE A 147 -4.68 -10.20 -2.24
C ILE A 147 -5.84 -10.11 -1.26
N GLY A 148 -6.22 -8.89 -0.89
CA GLY A 148 -7.35 -8.64 -0.02
C GLY A 148 -7.35 -7.19 0.48
N TYR A 149 -7.59 -7.02 1.77
CA TYR A 149 -7.61 -5.70 2.39
C TYR A 149 -6.85 -5.69 3.71
N LYS A 150 -6.19 -4.58 4.01
CA LYS A 150 -5.51 -4.28 5.27
C LYS A 150 -5.93 -2.89 5.74
N ASP A 151 -6.45 -2.78 6.95
CA ASP A 151 -6.89 -1.51 7.57
C ASP A 151 -7.84 -0.70 6.66
N GLY A 152 -8.80 -1.38 6.04
CA GLY A 152 -9.76 -0.80 5.09
C GLY A 152 -9.21 -0.44 3.70
N LYS A 153 -7.90 -0.59 3.47
CA LYS A 153 -7.25 -0.36 2.17
C LYS A 153 -7.00 -1.68 1.45
N THR A 154 -6.94 -1.64 0.13
CA THR A 154 -6.60 -2.83 -0.66
C THR A 154 -5.15 -3.23 -0.47
N MET A 155 -4.91 -4.53 -0.48
CA MET A 155 -3.60 -5.15 -0.27
C MET A 155 -3.35 -6.16 -1.38
N ASN A 156 -2.15 -6.10 -1.96
CA ASN A 156 -1.66 -7.00 -2.99
C ASN A 156 -0.14 -7.10 -2.83
N ILE A 157 0.34 -8.08 -2.07
CA ILE A 157 1.74 -8.14 -1.60
C ILE A 157 2.27 -9.56 -1.59
N LEU A 158 3.61 -9.70 -1.63
CA LEU A 158 4.30 -10.93 -1.27
C LEU A 158 4.51 -10.98 0.24
N ILE A 159 4.22 -12.13 0.84
CA ILE A 159 4.58 -12.46 2.22
C ILE A 159 5.33 -13.78 2.26
N ASP A 160 5.90 -14.10 3.43
CA ASP A 160 6.64 -15.33 3.63
C ASP A 160 5.78 -16.57 3.27
N TYR A 161 6.37 -17.48 2.48
CA TYR A 161 5.69 -18.69 2.00
C TYR A 161 5.18 -19.62 3.11
N SER A 162 5.76 -19.54 4.31
CA SER A 162 5.29 -20.32 5.47
C SER A 162 3.83 -20.05 5.83
N TYR A 163 3.29 -18.87 5.50
CA TYR A 163 1.89 -18.53 5.74
C TYR A 163 0.92 -19.07 4.68
N TYR A 164 1.41 -19.53 3.52
CA TYR A 164 0.58 -20.00 2.40
C TYR A 164 -0.45 -21.05 2.84
N ASN A 165 0.00 -22.12 3.51
CA ASN A 165 -0.91 -23.21 3.88
C ASN A 165 -1.98 -22.75 4.87
N ALA A 166 -1.63 -21.89 5.84
CA ALA A 166 -2.56 -21.41 6.85
C ALA A 166 -3.63 -20.49 6.23
N ILE A 167 -3.22 -19.59 5.34
CA ILE A 167 -4.13 -18.62 4.70
C ILE A 167 -4.98 -19.31 3.64
N SER A 168 -4.37 -20.07 2.72
CA SER A 168 -5.09 -20.76 1.63
C SER A 168 -6.14 -21.75 2.16
N ALA A 169 -5.88 -22.43 3.28
CA ALA A 169 -6.85 -23.32 3.92
C ALA A 169 -8.10 -22.60 4.46
N LYS A 170 -8.03 -21.29 4.68
CA LYS A 170 -9.12 -20.47 5.21
C LYS A 170 -9.67 -19.49 4.18
N ILE A 171 -9.15 -19.43 2.96
CA ILE A 171 -9.52 -18.40 1.97
C ILE A 171 -10.99 -18.44 1.55
N GLU A 172 -11.62 -19.62 1.62
CA GLU A 172 -13.04 -19.80 1.33
C GLU A 172 -13.96 -19.56 2.53
N SER A 173 -13.40 -19.18 3.68
CA SER A 173 -14.12 -18.98 4.93
C SER A 173 -13.80 -17.60 5.51
N PRO A 174 -14.79 -16.91 6.11
CA PRO A 174 -14.51 -15.64 6.73
C PRO A 174 -13.50 -15.77 7.91
N GLN A 175 -12.39 -15.03 7.83
CA GLN A 175 -11.35 -14.95 8.85
C GLN A 175 -10.71 -13.55 8.86
N LEU A 176 -10.60 -12.94 10.05
CA LEU A 176 -9.76 -11.77 10.27
C LEU A 176 -8.34 -12.21 10.64
N TRP A 177 -7.34 -11.50 10.15
CA TRP A 177 -5.94 -11.77 10.45
C TRP A 177 -5.27 -10.53 11.02
N GLN A 178 -4.50 -10.71 12.09
CA GLN A 178 -3.62 -9.70 12.64
C GLN A 178 -2.25 -9.86 12.00
N ALA A 179 -1.71 -8.74 11.51
CA ALA A 179 -0.42 -8.64 10.89
C ALA A 179 0.52 -7.81 11.78
N LYS A 180 1.72 -8.34 12.05
CA LYS A 180 2.82 -7.54 12.57
C LYS A 180 3.56 -6.94 11.39
N VAL A 181 3.51 -5.62 11.27
CA VAL A 181 4.01 -4.87 10.13
C VAL A 181 5.30 -4.15 10.50
N ASP A 182 6.37 -4.31 9.73
CA ASP A 182 7.60 -3.53 9.97
C ASP A 182 7.48 -2.08 9.48
N GLN A 183 8.49 -1.26 9.74
CA GLN A 183 8.49 0.16 9.32
C GLN A 183 8.42 0.35 7.80
N GLN A 184 8.73 -0.68 7.04
CA GLN A 184 8.69 -0.63 5.59
C GLN A 184 7.37 -1.20 5.04
N GLY A 185 6.46 -1.69 5.89
CA GLY A 185 5.15 -2.19 5.49
C GLY A 185 5.05 -3.72 5.34
N ASN A 186 6.08 -4.49 5.69
CA ASN A 186 6.06 -5.94 5.51
C ASN A 186 5.24 -6.59 6.59
N MET A 187 4.45 -7.57 6.19
CA MET A 187 3.87 -8.51 7.14
C MET A 187 4.92 -9.54 7.55
N THR A 188 5.48 -9.35 8.74
CA THR A 188 6.50 -10.22 9.33
C THR A 188 5.90 -11.33 10.20
N LYS A 189 4.68 -11.12 10.70
CA LYS A 189 3.89 -12.14 11.38
C LYS A 189 2.43 -12.02 10.99
N VAL A 190 1.76 -13.14 10.78
CA VAL A 190 0.34 -13.19 10.45
C VAL A 190 -0.35 -14.21 11.35
N ASN A 191 -1.36 -13.79 12.11
CA ASN A 191 -2.11 -14.66 13.01
C ASN A 191 -3.61 -14.52 12.77
N ALA A 192 -4.33 -15.63 12.79
CA ALA A 192 -5.78 -15.61 12.74
C ALA A 192 -6.34 -15.02 14.05
N VAL A 193 -7.40 -14.22 13.94
CA VAL A 193 -8.05 -13.52 15.06
C VAL A 193 -9.47 -14.03 15.20
N SER A 194 -9.86 -14.38 16.42
CA SER A 194 -11.24 -14.73 16.73
C SER A 194 -12.08 -13.49 17.05
N ALA A 195 -13.37 -13.55 16.71
CA ALA A 195 -14.30 -12.48 17.00
C ALA A 195 -14.50 -12.30 18.51
N SER A 196 -14.47 -11.06 18.99
CA SER A 196 -14.79 -10.71 20.38
C SER A 196 -16.29 -10.93 20.66
N LYS A 197 -17.14 -10.66 19.66
CA LYS A 197 -18.59 -10.96 19.66
C LYS A 197 -19.05 -11.38 18.27
N SER A 198 -20.10 -12.19 18.23
CA SER A 198 -20.77 -12.54 16.99
C SER A 198 -22.27 -12.60 17.22
N GLY A 199 -23.03 -12.31 16.17
CA GLY A 199 -24.48 -12.48 16.22
C GLY A 199 -25.21 -11.83 15.05
N LYS A 200 -26.51 -12.07 15.06
CA LYS A 200 -27.44 -11.44 14.12
C LYS A 200 -27.80 -10.05 14.62
N VAL A 201 -27.80 -9.07 13.72
CA VAL A 201 -28.12 -7.68 13.99
C VAL A 201 -29.63 -7.53 14.18
N GLU A 202 -30.02 -7.03 15.35
CA GLU A 202 -31.41 -6.66 15.65
C GLU A 202 -31.69 -5.21 15.23
N SER A 203 -30.73 -4.31 15.48
CA SER A 203 -30.76 -2.92 15.04
C SER A 203 -29.35 -2.32 15.06
N SER A 204 -29.16 -1.17 14.43
CA SER A 204 -27.91 -0.41 14.50
C SER A 204 -28.18 1.09 14.48
N ASP A 205 -27.35 1.85 15.18
CA ASP A 205 -27.32 3.31 15.06
C ASP A 205 -26.23 3.69 14.06
N SER A 206 -26.57 3.64 12.77
CA SER A 206 -25.65 3.88 11.66
C SER A 206 -24.36 3.06 11.79
N ARG A 207 -23.22 3.72 12.05
CA ARG A 207 -21.91 3.10 12.31
C ARG A 207 -21.38 3.43 13.70
N SER A 208 -22.24 3.88 14.62
CA SER A 208 -21.86 4.24 15.98
C SER A 208 -22.16 3.14 16.99
N SER A 209 -23.15 2.29 16.74
CA SER A 209 -23.41 1.11 17.57
C SER A 209 -24.22 0.05 16.84
N VAL A 210 -24.12 -1.19 17.31
CA VAL A 210 -24.90 -2.34 16.84
C VAL A 210 -25.53 -3.06 18.02
N THR A 211 -26.79 -3.47 17.87
CA THR A 211 -27.52 -4.28 18.85
C THR A 211 -27.64 -5.70 18.31
N LEU A 212 -27.13 -6.64 19.09
CA LEU A 212 -27.30 -8.09 18.92
C LEU A 212 -28.17 -8.62 20.05
N SER A 213 -28.65 -9.85 19.95
CA SER A 213 -29.38 -10.51 21.04
C SER A 213 -28.59 -10.63 22.35
N SER A 214 -27.26 -10.54 22.27
CA SER A 214 -26.35 -10.55 23.42
C SER A 214 -26.14 -9.18 24.08
N GLY A 215 -26.59 -8.09 23.45
CA GLY A 215 -26.45 -6.73 23.96
C GLY A 215 -26.21 -5.68 22.88
N LYS A 216 -26.10 -4.42 23.33
CA LYS A 216 -25.69 -3.29 22.50
C LYS A 216 -24.17 -3.06 22.62
N TYR A 217 -23.52 -2.83 21.49
CA TYR A 217 -22.08 -2.67 21.38
C TYR A 217 -21.76 -1.40 20.59
N ASP A 218 -20.89 -0.55 21.15
CA ASP A 218 -20.44 0.67 20.51
C ASP A 218 -19.38 0.35 19.44
N LEU A 219 -19.42 1.06 18.32
CA LEU A 219 -18.45 0.91 17.24
C LEU A 219 -17.51 2.10 17.26
N GLU A 220 -16.24 1.85 16.98
CA GLU A 220 -15.24 2.91 16.92
C GLU A 220 -15.58 3.92 15.80
N LYS A 221 -15.17 5.18 15.98
CA LYS A 221 -15.47 6.22 14.98
C LYS A 221 -14.83 5.91 13.63
N THR A 222 -13.68 5.23 13.66
CA THR A 222 -12.91 4.82 12.49
C THR A 222 -13.17 3.36 12.11
N VAL A 223 -14.27 2.76 12.58
CA VAL A 223 -14.59 1.34 12.36
C VAL A 223 -14.43 0.93 10.90
N VAL A 224 -13.64 -0.11 10.66
CA VAL A 224 -13.48 -0.73 9.34
C VAL A 224 -14.48 -1.87 9.22
N MET A 225 -15.27 -1.89 8.15
CA MET A 225 -16.21 -2.98 7.90
C MET A 225 -15.86 -3.70 6.59
N TYR A 226 -15.85 -5.03 6.64
CA TYR A 226 -15.70 -5.86 5.46
C TYR A 226 -16.94 -6.73 5.27
N GLN A 227 -17.53 -6.66 4.09
CA GLN A 227 -18.62 -7.54 3.70
C GLN A 227 -18.07 -8.80 3.05
N TRP A 228 -18.39 -9.95 3.62
CA TRP A 228 -18.28 -11.25 2.98
C TRP A 228 -19.49 -11.50 2.08
N THR A 229 -19.24 -11.89 0.84
CA THR A 229 -20.27 -11.99 -0.20
C THR A 229 -20.41 -13.41 -0.72
N GLU A 230 -21.46 -13.67 -1.51
CA GLU A 230 -21.80 -15.01 -1.99
C GLU A 230 -20.74 -15.64 -2.91
N ASP A 231 -19.94 -14.80 -3.59
CA ASP A 231 -18.78 -15.19 -4.38
C ASP A 231 -17.54 -15.54 -3.53
N LYS A 232 -17.70 -15.67 -2.20
CA LYS A 232 -16.64 -15.99 -1.23
C LYS A 232 -15.48 -15.00 -1.27
N ALA A 233 -15.79 -13.71 -1.30
CA ALA A 233 -14.80 -12.65 -1.27
C ALA A 233 -15.19 -11.57 -0.25
N TYR A 234 -14.19 -10.85 0.24
CA TYR A 234 -14.37 -9.63 1.00
C TYR A 234 -14.46 -8.41 0.10
N ARG A 235 -15.24 -7.42 0.55
CA ARG A 235 -15.29 -6.05 0.02
C ARG A 235 -15.33 -5.07 1.19
N VAL A 236 -14.71 -3.90 1.05
CA VAL A 236 -14.85 -2.82 2.05
C VAL A 236 -16.29 -2.31 2.03
N TYR A 237 -16.91 -2.23 3.19
CA TYR A 237 -18.30 -1.85 3.35
C TYR A 237 -18.43 -0.47 4.02
N SER A 238 -18.94 0.49 3.26
CA SER A 238 -19.14 1.88 3.71
C SER A 238 -20.55 2.17 4.23
N GLY A 239 -21.49 1.26 4.02
CA GLY A 239 -22.88 1.44 4.43
C GLY A 239 -23.11 1.21 5.93
N ASN A 240 -24.38 1.25 6.32
CA ASN A 240 -24.84 0.92 7.67
C ASN A 240 -25.20 -0.57 7.77
N LEU A 241 -25.02 -1.13 8.97
CA LEU A 241 -25.57 -2.44 9.28
C LEU A 241 -27.10 -2.39 9.20
N LYS A 242 -27.71 -3.52 8.86
CA LYS A 242 -29.17 -3.67 8.75
C LYS A 242 -29.62 -4.79 9.65
N GLN A 243 -30.90 -4.73 10.04
CA GLN A 243 -31.55 -5.87 10.67
C GLN A 243 -31.35 -7.11 9.80
N ASP A 244 -31.09 -8.22 10.46
CA ASP A 244 -30.79 -9.53 9.87
C ASP A 244 -29.41 -9.70 9.23
N ASP A 245 -28.54 -8.68 9.22
CA ASP A 245 -27.12 -8.91 8.96
C ASP A 245 -26.54 -9.85 10.01
N TYR A 246 -25.60 -10.71 9.62
CA TYR A 246 -24.78 -11.43 10.59
C TYR A 246 -23.43 -10.75 10.69
N VAL A 247 -22.94 -10.52 11.91
CA VAL A 247 -21.67 -9.81 12.16
C VAL A 247 -20.75 -10.56 13.11
N ASN A 248 -19.46 -10.42 12.87
CA ASN A 248 -18.39 -10.64 13.84
C ASN A 248 -17.77 -9.29 14.18
N LEU A 249 -17.74 -8.95 15.46
CA LEU A 249 -17.18 -7.73 16.00
C LEU A 249 -15.83 -8.02 16.65
N TYR A 250 -14.83 -7.20 16.33
CA TYR A 250 -13.48 -7.31 16.87
C TYR A 250 -13.12 -6.02 17.61
N ASP A 251 -12.73 -6.19 18.87
CA ASP A 251 -12.16 -5.16 19.73
C ASP A 251 -10.66 -5.42 19.74
N THR A 252 -9.89 -4.52 19.13
CA THR A 252 -8.49 -4.77 18.78
C THR A 252 -7.50 -4.09 19.70
N ASP A 253 -7.94 -3.12 20.50
CA ASP A 253 -7.13 -2.42 21.48
C ASP A 253 -7.63 -2.58 22.93
N GLY A 254 -8.78 -3.23 23.13
CA GLY A 254 -9.35 -3.59 24.43
C GLY A 254 -10.19 -2.49 25.08
N ASP A 255 -10.53 -1.43 24.35
CA ASP A 255 -11.28 -0.28 24.87
C ASP A 255 -12.81 -0.50 24.90
N LYS A 256 -13.27 -1.64 24.34
CA LYS A 256 -14.67 -2.10 24.22
C LYS A 256 -15.50 -1.36 23.17
N ALA A 257 -14.92 -0.44 22.42
CA ALA A 257 -15.45 0.03 21.16
C ALA A 257 -14.86 -0.81 20.03
N TYR A 258 -15.72 -1.34 19.15
CA TYR A 258 -15.26 -2.34 18.19
C TYR A 258 -14.69 -1.68 16.94
N ASP A 259 -13.42 -1.95 16.66
CA ASP A 259 -12.64 -1.38 15.55
C ASP A 259 -12.97 -1.97 14.19
N ILE A 260 -13.35 -3.25 14.16
CA ILE A 260 -13.51 -4.01 12.93
C ILE A 260 -14.79 -4.84 12.98
N VAL A 261 -15.53 -4.83 11.86
CA VAL A 261 -16.70 -5.67 11.66
C VAL A 261 -16.54 -6.48 10.38
N LEU A 262 -16.66 -7.80 10.49
CA LEU A 262 -16.95 -8.64 9.33
C LEU A 262 -18.46 -8.88 9.28
N LEU A 263 -19.09 -8.61 8.14
CA LEU A 263 -20.53 -8.79 7.97
C LEU A 263 -20.87 -9.68 6.77
N ASN A 264 -22.05 -10.29 6.83
CA ASN A 264 -22.66 -11.02 5.73
C ASN A 264 -24.12 -10.61 5.65
N ARG A 265 -24.55 -10.24 4.44
CA ARG A 265 -25.93 -9.88 4.14
C ARG A 265 -26.76 -11.17 4.10
N ASP A 266 -28.04 -11.09 4.43
CA ASP A 266 -28.99 -12.21 4.34
C ASP A 266 -28.92 -13.24 5.50
N GLY A 267 -28.36 -12.85 6.65
CA GLY A 267 -28.42 -13.65 7.89
C GLY A 267 -27.66 -14.97 7.86
N LYS A 268 -26.85 -15.22 6.82
CA LYS A 268 -25.95 -16.38 6.74
C LYS A 268 -24.84 -16.23 7.78
N THR A 269 -24.70 -17.23 8.64
CA THR A 269 -23.72 -17.24 9.74
C THR A 269 -22.30 -17.10 9.21
N ILE A 270 -21.52 -16.25 9.87
CA ILE A 270 -20.07 -16.14 9.67
C ILE A 270 -19.41 -16.98 10.78
N PRO A 271 -18.49 -17.90 10.45
CA PRO A 271 -17.68 -18.57 11.48
C PRO A 271 -16.98 -17.52 12.34
N ALA A 272 -16.89 -17.72 13.66
CA ALA A 272 -16.28 -16.75 14.59
C ALA A 272 -14.76 -16.56 14.41
N GLY A 273 -14.16 -17.16 13.38
CA GLY A 273 -12.72 -17.24 13.18
C GLY A 273 -12.05 -18.26 14.11
N ASP A 274 -10.98 -18.88 13.63
CA ASP A 274 -10.14 -19.83 14.37
C ASP A 274 -8.92 -19.09 14.94
N SER A 275 -8.50 -19.38 16.17
CA SER A 275 -7.32 -18.77 16.80
C SER A 275 -6.02 -19.56 16.58
N THR A 276 -6.09 -20.72 15.91
CA THR A 276 -4.93 -21.59 15.73
C THR A 276 -4.15 -21.25 14.46
N THR A 277 -2.92 -20.78 14.64
CA THR A 277 -1.88 -20.82 13.60
C THR A 277 -0.80 -21.79 14.06
N SER A 278 -0.46 -22.79 13.23
CA SER A 278 0.68 -23.66 13.51
C SER A 278 1.97 -22.89 13.22
N ASP A 279 2.47 -22.16 14.22
CA ASP A 279 3.73 -21.41 14.16
C ASP A 279 4.89 -22.39 14.03
N THR A 280 5.47 -22.49 12.83
CA THR A 280 6.71 -23.26 12.58
C THR A 280 7.71 -22.36 11.88
N SER A 281 8.09 -21.25 12.53
CA SER A 281 9.13 -20.36 11.99
C SER A 281 10.39 -20.39 12.87
N SER A 282 11.45 -21.00 12.32
CA SER A 282 12.84 -20.63 12.64
C SER A 282 13.29 -19.64 11.57
N ASN A 283 13.55 -18.41 12.01
CA ASN A 283 13.99 -17.31 11.16
C ASN A 283 15.40 -17.55 10.61
N THR A 284 15.55 -17.51 9.29
CA THR A 284 16.77 -17.02 8.63
C THR A 284 16.32 -16.07 7.54
N GLY A 285 16.66 -14.80 7.72
CA GLY A 285 16.10 -13.71 6.96
C GLY A 285 16.36 -13.79 5.46
N ASN A 286 15.43 -13.20 4.72
CA ASN A 286 15.81 -12.17 3.77
C ASN A 286 14.70 -11.13 3.66
N ASN A 287 15.14 -9.88 3.80
CA ASN A 287 14.41 -8.65 3.50
C ASN A 287 13.68 -8.75 2.16
N GLN A 288 12.45 -8.24 2.10
CA GLN A 288 12.17 -6.99 1.38
C GLN A 288 10.72 -6.53 1.64
N SER A 289 10.54 -5.41 2.35
CA SER A 289 9.33 -4.60 2.18
C SER A 289 9.68 -3.48 1.24
N GLY A 290 8.80 -3.22 0.31
CA GLY A 290 8.73 -1.88 -0.23
C GLY A 290 8.05 -0.95 0.75
N SER A 291 8.86 -0.17 1.46
CA SER A 291 8.46 1.20 1.73
C SER A 291 8.28 1.90 0.37
N SER A 292 7.22 2.70 0.23
CA SER A 292 6.98 3.60 -0.90
C SER A 292 8.14 4.60 -1.04
N LYS A 293 9.23 4.13 -1.62
CA LYS A 293 9.92 4.85 -2.68
C LYS A 293 9.49 4.16 -3.95
N THR A 294 9.28 4.92 -5.01
CA THR A 294 9.05 4.40 -6.36
C THR A 294 10.18 3.45 -6.74
N ASP A 295 10.02 2.16 -6.43
CA ASP A 295 10.84 1.10 -6.99
C ASP A 295 10.46 1.03 -8.47
N THR A 296 11.27 1.71 -9.29
CA THR A 296 11.07 1.82 -10.73
C THR A 296 11.54 0.57 -11.48
N LYS A 297 12.01 -0.45 -10.76
CA LYS A 297 12.55 -1.68 -11.36
C LYS A 297 11.45 -2.73 -11.54
N THR A 298 11.33 -3.21 -12.77
CA THR A 298 10.46 -4.36 -13.09
C THR A 298 10.94 -5.61 -12.36
N ALA A 299 10.05 -6.22 -11.59
CA ALA A 299 10.21 -7.48 -10.89
C ALA A 299 9.62 -8.65 -11.67
N SER A 300 8.44 -8.44 -12.24
CA SER A 300 7.74 -9.42 -13.06
C SER A 300 6.98 -8.74 -14.19
N THR A 301 6.63 -9.52 -15.20
CA THR A 301 5.74 -9.10 -16.28
C THR A 301 4.70 -10.16 -16.51
N GLY A 302 3.46 -9.76 -16.82
CA GLY A 302 2.39 -10.69 -17.15
C GLY A 302 1.39 -10.07 -18.11
N TYR A 303 0.46 -10.87 -18.60
CA TYR A 303 -0.55 -10.45 -19.56
C TYR A 303 -1.92 -10.37 -18.88
N SER A 304 -2.53 -9.19 -19.01
CA SER A 304 -3.64 -8.77 -18.18
C SER A 304 -4.87 -8.35 -18.99
N VAL A 305 -6.04 -8.58 -18.43
CA VAL A 305 -7.30 -7.94 -18.85
C VAL A 305 -7.80 -7.07 -17.70
N LEU A 306 -8.33 -5.89 -18.00
CA LEU A 306 -8.70 -4.89 -17.00
C LEU A 306 -10.22 -4.69 -17.00
N ASN A 307 -10.85 -4.93 -15.85
CA ASN A 307 -12.28 -4.65 -15.59
C ASN A 307 -12.51 -3.22 -15.18
N GLU A 308 -11.54 -2.61 -14.50
CA GLU A 308 -11.65 -1.25 -14.02
C GLU A 308 -10.29 -0.55 -14.10
N CYS A 309 -10.30 0.73 -14.48
CA CYS A 309 -9.16 1.62 -14.37
C CYS A 309 -9.63 3.04 -14.06
N TRP A 310 -9.25 3.60 -12.92
CA TRP A 310 -9.64 4.96 -12.53
C TRP A 310 -8.52 5.69 -11.79
N LYS A 311 -8.63 7.02 -11.69
CA LYS A 311 -7.66 7.83 -10.94
C LYS A 311 -7.79 7.57 -9.44
N SER A 312 -6.65 7.37 -8.77
CA SER A 312 -6.55 7.12 -7.34
C SER A 312 -5.38 7.92 -6.74
N SER A 313 -5.12 7.73 -5.44
CA SER A 313 -3.97 8.32 -4.74
C SER A 313 -3.18 7.23 -4.02
N ASN A 314 -1.85 7.31 -4.10
CA ASN A 314 -0.96 6.42 -3.34
C ASN A 314 -0.70 6.96 -1.92
N ASP A 315 0.05 6.23 -1.10
CA ASP A 315 0.33 6.62 0.29
C ASP A 315 1.19 7.89 0.42
N ASP A 316 1.85 8.32 -0.65
CA ASP A 316 2.57 9.60 -0.74
C ASP A 316 1.66 10.78 -1.15
N GLY A 317 0.38 10.52 -1.37
CA GLY A 317 -0.60 11.52 -1.83
C GLY A 317 -0.51 11.86 -3.32
N ASN A 318 0.32 11.16 -4.10
CA ASN A 318 0.44 11.37 -5.53
C ASN A 318 -0.76 10.78 -6.27
N THR A 319 -1.24 11.49 -7.30
CA THR A 319 -2.26 10.97 -8.21
C THR A 319 -1.67 9.83 -9.04
N VAL A 320 -2.29 8.66 -8.98
CA VAL A 320 -1.95 7.45 -9.74
C VAL A 320 -3.23 6.88 -10.38
N GLN A 321 -3.15 5.73 -11.04
CA GLN A 321 -4.32 4.94 -11.41
C GLN A 321 -4.45 3.75 -10.47
N LYS A 322 -5.68 3.34 -10.22
CA LYS A 322 -6.01 2.02 -9.68
C LYS A 322 -6.52 1.16 -10.83
N ILE A 323 -5.99 -0.04 -10.93
CA ILE A 323 -6.37 -1.03 -11.94
C ILE A 323 -6.88 -2.29 -11.27
N VAL A 324 -8.02 -2.78 -11.74
CA VAL A 324 -8.64 -4.03 -11.26
C VAL A 324 -8.94 -4.92 -12.47
N GLY A 325 -8.65 -6.20 -12.35
CA GLY A 325 -8.86 -7.18 -13.41
C GLY A 325 -8.14 -8.47 -13.12
N PHE A 326 -7.46 -9.02 -14.12
CA PHE A 326 -6.71 -10.26 -14.00
C PHE A 326 -5.37 -10.14 -14.71
N ILE A 327 -4.34 -10.80 -14.17
CA ILE A 327 -3.03 -10.99 -14.78
C ILE A 327 -2.71 -12.48 -14.77
N ASP A 328 -2.44 -13.06 -15.94
CA ASP A 328 -2.15 -14.48 -16.13
C ASP A 328 -3.16 -15.42 -15.43
N GLY A 329 -4.44 -15.02 -15.41
CA GLY A 329 -5.54 -15.78 -14.84
C GLY A 329 -5.76 -15.60 -13.33
N LYS A 330 -4.91 -14.81 -12.65
CA LYS A 330 -5.06 -14.44 -11.23
C LYS A 330 -5.72 -13.08 -11.10
N LYS A 331 -6.47 -12.81 -10.03
CA LYS A 331 -7.01 -11.44 -9.88
C LYS A 331 -5.87 -10.47 -9.65
N MET A 332 -6.09 -9.25 -10.11
CA MET A 332 -5.20 -8.13 -9.90
C MET A 332 -6.05 -6.97 -9.39
N ASP A 333 -5.68 -6.45 -8.23
CA ASP A 333 -6.12 -5.16 -7.73
C ASP A 333 -4.84 -4.44 -7.28
N THR A 334 -4.42 -3.42 -8.03
CA THR A 334 -3.20 -2.70 -7.71
C THR A 334 -3.24 -1.23 -8.13
N LEU A 335 -2.30 -0.46 -7.57
CA LEU A 335 -1.99 0.88 -8.01
C LEU A 335 -0.94 0.85 -9.11
N THR A 336 -0.96 1.87 -9.94
CA THR A 336 0.11 2.16 -10.89
C THR A 336 1.13 3.10 -10.26
N ASN A 337 2.33 3.16 -10.82
CA ASN A 337 3.37 4.11 -10.42
C ASN A 337 3.11 5.55 -10.88
N ASP A 338 2.22 5.73 -11.87
CA ASP A 338 1.92 7.03 -12.47
C ASP A 338 0.42 7.13 -12.85
N LYS A 339 -0.10 8.35 -12.96
CA LYS A 339 -1.51 8.66 -13.30
C LYS A 339 -1.93 8.28 -14.72
N SER A 340 -0.99 7.81 -15.54
CA SER A 340 -1.17 7.59 -16.97
C SER A 340 -0.45 6.32 -17.46
N THR A 341 -0.28 5.34 -16.59
CA THR A 341 0.32 4.04 -16.95
C THR A 341 -0.59 3.27 -17.91
N VAL A 342 -1.90 3.25 -17.68
CA VAL A 342 -2.90 2.70 -18.61
C VAL A 342 -3.52 3.83 -19.42
N GLN A 343 -3.35 3.75 -20.74
CA GLN A 343 -3.87 4.75 -21.69
C GLN A 343 -5.17 4.29 -22.34
N ASP A 344 -6.11 5.23 -22.51
CA ASP A 344 -7.38 5.05 -23.23
C ASP A 344 -8.11 3.76 -22.83
N TRP A 345 -8.20 3.52 -21.52
CA TRP A 345 -8.91 2.37 -21.00
C TRP A 345 -10.42 2.57 -21.14
N SER A 346 -11.09 1.49 -21.50
CA SER A 346 -12.55 1.39 -21.50
C SER A 346 -12.94 -0.02 -21.07
N ALA A 347 -14.01 -0.13 -20.29
CA ALA A 347 -14.55 -1.43 -19.87
C ALA A 347 -14.96 -2.27 -21.10
N PRO A 348 -14.79 -3.61 -21.05
CA PRO A 348 -15.21 -4.47 -22.15
C PRO A 348 -16.72 -4.39 -22.30
N LYS A 349 -17.21 -4.55 -23.51
CA LYS A 349 -18.64 -4.47 -23.82
C LYS A 349 -19.08 -5.75 -24.50
N LEU A 350 -20.22 -6.29 -24.04
CA LEU A 350 -20.83 -7.47 -24.63
C LEU A 350 -21.93 -7.05 -25.62
N SER A 351 -22.04 -7.77 -26.72
CA SER A 351 -23.10 -7.61 -27.72
C SER A 351 -23.53 -8.98 -28.27
N SER A 352 -24.64 -9.02 -28.99
CA SER A 352 -25.10 -10.25 -29.67
C SER A 352 -24.09 -10.78 -30.69
N ASN A 353 -23.22 -9.91 -31.22
CA ASN A 353 -22.26 -10.26 -32.26
C ASN A 353 -20.84 -10.44 -31.71
N GLY A 354 -20.68 -10.56 -30.39
CA GLY A 354 -19.38 -10.73 -29.74
C GLY A 354 -19.15 -9.68 -28.66
N PHE A 355 -17.96 -9.12 -28.64
CA PHE A 355 -17.52 -8.12 -27.67
C PHE A 355 -16.74 -6.99 -28.33
N SER A 356 -16.72 -5.83 -27.67
CA SER A 356 -15.92 -4.67 -28.05
C SER A 356 -15.20 -4.07 -26.84
N ASN A 357 -14.32 -3.09 -27.08
CA ASN A 357 -13.44 -2.49 -26.08
C ASN A 357 -12.53 -3.50 -25.35
N THR A 358 -12.36 -4.70 -25.92
CA THR A 358 -11.48 -5.68 -25.31
C THR A 358 -10.02 -5.31 -25.51
N ALA A 359 -9.22 -5.52 -24.48
CA ALA A 359 -7.80 -5.27 -24.52
C ALA A 359 -7.06 -6.25 -23.61
N VAL A 360 -5.97 -6.79 -24.13
CA VAL A 360 -4.93 -7.41 -23.31
C VAL A 360 -3.80 -6.41 -23.15
N TYR A 361 -3.24 -6.34 -21.95
CA TYR A 361 -2.11 -5.48 -21.61
C TYR A 361 -0.94 -6.34 -21.15
N LYS A 362 0.25 -6.08 -21.67
CA LYS A 362 1.49 -6.52 -21.04
C LYS A 362 1.80 -5.56 -19.91
N ILE A 363 1.68 -6.02 -18.67
CA ILE A 363 1.92 -5.21 -17.48
C ILE A 363 3.24 -5.60 -16.86
N SER A 364 4.09 -4.60 -16.59
CA SER A 364 5.27 -4.75 -15.76
C SER A 364 4.94 -4.37 -14.33
N LEU A 365 5.27 -5.22 -13.37
CA LEU A 365 5.06 -5.01 -11.95
C LEU A 365 6.40 -4.87 -11.25
N ASN A 366 6.48 -4.01 -10.24
CA ASN A 366 7.64 -3.99 -9.32
C ASN A 366 7.48 -5.05 -8.22
N SER A 367 8.46 -5.12 -7.31
CA SER A 367 8.50 -6.12 -6.25
C SER A 367 7.35 -6.01 -5.24
N GLN A 368 6.62 -4.90 -5.27
CA GLN A 368 5.45 -4.58 -4.47
C GLN A 368 4.14 -4.67 -5.27
N TYR A 369 4.15 -5.31 -6.43
CA TYR A 369 3.00 -5.42 -7.33
C TYR A 369 2.42 -4.09 -7.83
N THR A 370 3.16 -2.98 -7.73
CA THR A 370 2.74 -1.71 -8.37
C THR A 370 2.99 -1.82 -9.87
N ALA A 371 1.99 -1.47 -10.68
CA ALA A 371 2.10 -1.48 -12.13
C ALA A 371 2.97 -0.33 -12.65
N LEU A 372 4.10 -0.68 -13.25
CA LEU A 372 5.09 0.24 -13.81
C LEU A 372 4.83 0.61 -15.27
N SER A 373 4.27 -0.33 -16.03
CA SER A 373 3.88 -0.15 -17.43
C SER A 373 2.63 -0.95 -17.73
N ALA A 374 1.88 -0.53 -18.74
CA ALA A 374 0.75 -1.29 -19.28
C ALA A 374 0.67 -1.10 -20.80
N ASP A 375 1.32 -2.00 -21.52
CA ASP A 375 1.41 -1.95 -22.98
C ASP A 375 0.25 -2.74 -23.58
N LYS A 376 -0.70 -2.05 -24.23
CA LYS A 376 -1.81 -2.72 -24.91
C LYS A 376 -1.27 -3.56 -26.08
N ILE A 377 -1.57 -4.85 -26.08
CA ILE A 377 -1.18 -5.78 -27.14
C ILE A 377 -2.33 -5.99 -28.12
N LYS A 378 -1.98 -6.23 -29.39
CA LYS A 378 -2.95 -6.47 -30.47
C LYS A 378 -3.24 -7.96 -30.57
N ALA A 379 -4.51 -8.32 -30.82
CA ALA A 379 -4.87 -9.69 -31.12
C ALA A 379 -4.26 -10.17 -32.44
N ASP A 380 -3.69 -11.37 -32.41
CA ASP A 380 -3.15 -12.06 -33.57
C ASP A 380 -4.26 -12.62 -34.45
N VAL A 381 -5.33 -13.10 -33.82
CA VAL A 381 -6.57 -13.51 -34.49
C VAL A 381 -7.70 -12.65 -33.96
N GLN A 382 -8.19 -11.79 -34.84
CA GLN A 382 -9.34 -10.94 -34.56
C GLN A 382 -10.58 -11.78 -34.29
N GLN A 383 -11.55 -11.18 -33.59
CA GLN A 383 -12.78 -11.83 -33.20
C GLN A 383 -13.45 -12.64 -34.33
N GLY A 384 -13.80 -13.89 -34.04
CA GLY A 384 -14.53 -14.76 -34.97
C GLY A 384 -15.37 -15.83 -34.29
N VAL A 385 -16.39 -16.30 -35.00
CA VAL A 385 -17.30 -17.36 -34.52
C VAL A 385 -16.60 -18.72 -34.63
N THR A 386 -16.59 -19.47 -33.55
CA THR A 386 -16.04 -20.82 -33.48
C THR A 386 -16.97 -21.78 -34.21
N GLU A 387 -16.52 -22.32 -35.34
CA GLU A 387 -17.24 -23.33 -36.13
C GLU A 387 -17.21 -24.70 -35.45
N SER A 388 -16.06 -25.04 -34.85
CA SER A 388 -15.87 -26.22 -34.01
C SER A 388 -14.69 -26.00 -33.07
N ALA A 389 -14.64 -26.75 -31.96
CA ALA A 389 -13.55 -26.67 -31.00
C ALA A 389 -13.20 -28.07 -30.47
N ASN A 390 -11.91 -28.29 -30.20
CA ASN A 390 -11.46 -29.43 -29.41
C ASN A 390 -11.19 -28.97 -27.98
N ALA A 391 -12.27 -28.82 -27.20
CA ALA A 391 -12.21 -28.39 -25.81
C ALA A 391 -11.39 -27.11 -25.60
N ARG A 392 -10.16 -27.23 -25.09
CA ARG A 392 -9.21 -26.11 -24.88
C ARG A 392 -7.97 -26.19 -25.77
N SER A 393 -7.86 -27.20 -26.63
CA SER A 393 -6.66 -27.45 -27.42
C SER A 393 -6.69 -26.75 -28.77
N SER A 394 -7.87 -26.50 -29.34
CA SER A 394 -7.98 -25.78 -30.61
C SER A 394 -9.38 -25.26 -30.89
N VAL A 395 -9.45 -24.26 -31.76
CA VAL A 395 -10.69 -23.73 -32.35
C VAL A 395 -10.57 -23.61 -33.87
N VAL A 396 -11.70 -23.76 -34.56
CA VAL A 396 -11.81 -23.52 -36.00
C VAL A 396 -12.60 -22.24 -36.23
N ILE A 397 -11.99 -21.27 -36.92
CA ILE A 397 -12.59 -19.98 -37.25
C ILE A 397 -12.35 -19.71 -38.73
N GLY A 398 -13.42 -19.50 -39.51
CA GLY A 398 -13.31 -19.25 -40.94
C GLY A 398 -12.62 -20.39 -41.70
N GLY A 399 -12.90 -21.64 -41.32
CA GLY A 399 -12.28 -22.85 -41.88
C GLY A 399 -10.79 -23.07 -41.53
N LYS A 400 -10.17 -22.22 -40.72
CA LYS A 400 -8.78 -22.38 -40.25
C LYS A 400 -8.75 -22.89 -38.81
N THR A 401 -7.87 -23.86 -38.54
CA THR A 401 -7.64 -24.37 -37.18
C THR A 401 -6.54 -23.57 -36.50
N TYR A 402 -6.83 -23.08 -35.29
CA TYR A 402 -5.91 -22.37 -34.42
C TYR A 402 -5.66 -23.23 -33.18
N GLN A 403 -4.40 -23.59 -32.94
CA GLN A 403 -3.99 -24.35 -31.75
C GLN A 403 -3.93 -23.42 -30.55
N ILE A 404 -4.37 -23.89 -29.40
CA ILE A 404 -4.36 -23.14 -28.15
C ILE A 404 -3.34 -23.80 -27.22
N SER A 405 -2.48 -22.99 -26.61
CA SER A 405 -1.47 -23.49 -25.69
C SER A 405 -2.11 -24.26 -24.54
N SER A 406 -1.44 -25.31 -24.07
CA SER A 406 -1.90 -26.06 -22.89
C SER A 406 -1.92 -25.22 -21.61
N ASN A 407 -1.15 -24.14 -21.58
CA ASN A 407 -1.10 -23.18 -20.48
C ASN A 407 -1.98 -21.94 -20.72
N ALA A 408 -2.78 -21.95 -21.79
CA ALA A 408 -3.53 -20.77 -22.19
C ALA A 408 -4.51 -20.30 -21.11
N VAL A 409 -4.50 -18.99 -20.88
CA VAL A 409 -5.45 -18.33 -19.98
C VAL A 409 -6.65 -17.87 -20.80
N MET A 410 -7.86 -18.21 -20.34
CA MET A 410 -9.08 -17.83 -21.03
C MET A 410 -9.90 -16.86 -20.18
N TYR A 411 -10.38 -15.79 -20.80
CA TYR A 411 -11.25 -14.80 -20.16
C TYR A 411 -12.58 -14.73 -20.91
N LYS A 412 -13.68 -14.87 -20.18
CA LYS A 412 -15.03 -14.64 -20.71
C LYS A 412 -15.44 -13.20 -20.43
N VAL A 413 -15.89 -12.48 -21.45
CA VAL A 413 -16.66 -11.25 -21.28
C VAL A 413 -18.09 -11.63 -20.92
N THR A 414 -18.55 -11.21 -19.74
CA THR A 414 -19.87 -11.55 -19.20
C THR A 414 -20.88 -10.41 -19.36
N SER A 415 -22.16 -10.69 -19.08
CA SER A 415 -23.27 -9.75 -19.28
C SER A 415 -23.22 -8.52 -18.37
N ASP A 416 -22.43 -8.59 -17.30
CA ASP A 416 -22.07 -7.46 -16.43
C ASP A 416 -20.93 -6.62 -17.00
N GLU A 417 -20.51 -6.85 -18.25
CA GLU A 417 -19.49 -6.07 -18.95
C GLU A 417 -18.11 -6.12 -18.25
N GLU A 418 -17.82 -7.29 -17.68
CA GLU A 418 -16.54 -7.60 -17.05
C GLU A 418 -15.89 -8.83 -17.69
N TYR A 419 -14.56 -8.91 -17.59
CA TYR A 419 -13.83 -10.15 -17.78
C TYR A 419 -13.98 -11.04 -16.54
N LYS A 420 -14.09 -12.34 -16.78
CA LYS A 420 -13.96 -13.38 -15.76
C LYS A 420 -13.07 -14.49 -16.28
N VAL A 421 -12.25 -15.07 -15.41
CA VAL A 421 -11.47 -16.26 -15.77
C VAL A 421 -12.43 -17.38 -16.15
N PHE A 422 -12.27 -17.89 -17.35
CA PHE A 422 -13.04 -18.99 -17.88
C PHE A 422 -12.22 -20.27 -17.70
N THR A 423 -12.83 -21.29 -17.10
CA THR A 423 -12.22 -22.61 -16.87
C THR A 423 -12.88 -23.72 -17.70
N GLY A 424 -13.99 -23.41 -18.38
CA GLY A 424 -14.71 -24.37 -19.21
C GLY A 424 -14.03 -24.64 -20.56
N ASN A 425 -14.66 -25.50 -21.34
CA ASN A 425 -14.27 -25.82 -22.71
C ASN A 425 -14.85 -24.81 -23.71
N LEU A 426 -14.09 -24.53 -24.76
CA LEU A 426 -14.58 -23.84 -25.96
C LEU A 426 -15.49 -24.79 -26.74
N LYS A 427 -16.48 -24.23 -27.42
CA LYS A 427 -17.46 -24.99 -28.20
C LYS A 427 -17.90 -24.20 -29.42
N GLN A 428 -18.58 -24.90 -30.32
CA GLN A 428 -19.24 -24.28 -31.47
C GLN A 428 -20.17 -23.14 -31.03
N GLY A 429 -20.08 -22.01 -31.72
CA GLY A 429 -20.86 -20.80 -31.46
C GLY A 429 -20.18 -19.81 -30.49
N ASP A 430 -19.10 -20.18 -29.80
CA ASP A 430 -18.33 -19.22 -29.03
C ASP A 430 -17.69 -18.19 -29.96
N ILE A 431 -17.74 -16.92 -29.58
CA ILE A 431 -17.05 -15.85 -30.29
C ILE A 431 -15.73 -15.63 -29.58
N VAL A 432 -14.61 -15.76 -30.29
CA VAL A 432 -13.28 -15.77 -29.68
C VAL A 432 -12.31 -14.81 -30.38
N GLU A 433 -11.39 -14.25 -29.61
CA GLU A 433 -10.25 -13.45 -30.04
C GLU A 433 -8.98 -14.06 -29.41
N LEU A 434 -7.91 -14.24 -30.20
CA LEU A 434 -6.72 -15.01 -29.80
C LEU A 434 -5.45 -14.14 -29.81
N TYR A 435 -4.62 -14.33 -28.81
CA TYR A 435 -3.34 -13.62 -28.64
C TYR A 435 -2.21 -14.63 -28.45
N GLU A 436 -1.15 -14.44 -29.23
CA GLU A 436 0.14 -15.07 -29.06
C GLU A 436 1.02 -14.10 -28.27
N THR A 437 1.48 -14.53 -27.10
CA THR A 437 2.15 -13.64 -26.16
C THR A 437 3.61 -14.03 -25.93
N ASP A 438 4.04 -15.17 -26.43
CA ASP A 438 5.42 -15.59 -26.44
C ASP A 438 5.92 -16.02 -27.84
N SER A 439 7.01 -16.77 -27.88
CA SER A 439 7.64 -17.23 -29.14
C SER A 439 7.77 -18.75 -29.21
N SER A 440 7.11 -19.46 -28.30
CA SER A 440 7.18 -20.91 -28.11
C SER A 440 6.57 -21.69 -29.29
N LYS A 441 5.62 -21.07 -30.01
CA LYS A 441 4.83 -21.68 -31.07
C LYS A 441 4.04 -22.91 -30.60
N ASP A 442 3.70 -22.97 -29.31
CA ASP A 442 2.90 -24.07 -28.75
C ASP A 442 1.37 -23.85 -28.90
N GLY A 443 0.98 -22.67 -29.37
CA GLY A 443 -0.39 -22.27 -29.64
C GLY A 443 -0.70 -20.93 -28.97
N TYR A 444 -1.87 -20.36 -29.21
CA TYR A 444 -2.24 -19.08 -28.61
C TYR A 444 -2.33 -19.17 -27.09
N ASP A 445 -1.72 -18.21 -26.40
CA ASP A 445 -1.59 -18.16 -24.94
C ASP A 445 -2.81 -17.56 -24.24
N ILE A 446 -3.55 -16.68 -24.93
CA ILE A 446 -4.72 -16.03 -24.35
C ILE A 446 -5.90 -16.11 -25.30
N VAL A 447 -7.05 -16.47 -24.72
CA VAL A 447 -8.34 -16.47 -25.42
C VAL A 447 -9.29 -15.53 -24.69
N ILE A 448 -9.75 -14.50 -25.37
CA ILE A 448 -10.93 -13.75 -24.93
C ILE A 448 -12.13 -14.35 -25.64
N LEU A 449 -13.19 -14.67 -24.90
CA LEU A 449 -14.41 -15.21 -25.47
C LEU A 449 -15.66 -14.51 -24.97
N SER A 450 -16.72 -14.59 -25.77
CA SER A 450 -18.09 -14.48 -25.29
C SER A 450 -18.92 -15.68 -25.72
N ARG A 451 -20.01 -15.87 -24.98
CA ARG A 451 -20.97 -16.93 -25.20
C ARG A 451 -22.34 -16.40 -24.80
N GLU A 452 -23.27 -16.45 -25.74
CA GLU A 452 -24.70 -16.22 -25.50
C GLU A 452 -25.25 -17.12 -24.39
#